data_AF-A0A5P8AX23-F1
#
_entry.id   AF-A0A5P8AX23-F1
#
_cell.length_a   1.000
_cell.length_b   1.000
_cell.length_c   1.000
_cell.angle_alpha   90.00
_cell.angle_beta   90.00
_cell.angle_gamma   90.00
#
_symmetry.space_group_name_H-M   'P 1'
#
loop_
_entity.id
_entity.type
_entity.pdbx_description
1 polymer ?
#
loop_
_entity_poly.entity_id
_entity_poly.type
_entity_poly.pdbx_seq_one_letter_code
_entity_poly.pdbx_strand_id
1 'polypeptide(L)'
;MKDEVSQNRNYAKVKAVVDEFITGTLDKIASGAKKAASGATGSEAIGGATNSGQDAVAADATSVNSLVKGIKEIVGAVLKEGEGNLEASKTAENEKKSIGKLFGEKSSDGTEQQAAAASASIGAVSGADILRAIAGSGETASEPEIEKAKNAAEIAAAKKEASKEIKNEAQKDAIIAGGIALRGMAKDGKLAAKASEEKSANAVNGAVASAVGKTLSTLIIGIRDTVDSGLKKIKEELGKVKEEDRVEEVGNPAEATARASVKEK
;
A
#
# COMPACT_ATOMS: atom_id res chain seq x y z
N MET A 1 -5.03 44.12 -22.40
CA MET A 1 -5.52 42.78 -22.83
C MET A 1 -4.43 41.85 -23.38
N LYS A 2 -3.75 42.10 -24.50
CA LYS A 2 -2.66 41.19 -24.95
C LYS A 2 -1.45 41.21 -24.01
N ASP A 3 -1.16 42.36 -23.42
CA ASP A 3 -0.03 42.51 -22.49
C ASP A 3 -0.32 41.91 -21.11
N GLU A 4 -1.50 42.15 -20.52
CA GLU A 4 -1.93 41.51 -19.24
C GLU A 4 -2.00 39.98 -19.31
N VAL A 5 -2.31 39.40 -20.48
CA VAL A 5 -2.33 37.93 -20.68
C VAL A 5 -0.90 37.36 -20.79
N SER A 6 0.09 38.17 -21.18
CA SER A 6 1.51 37.78 -21.10
C SER A 6 2.05 37.84 -19.67
N GLN A 7 1.64 38.83 -18.87
CA GLN A 7 2.10 39.01 -17.47
C GLN A 7 1.58 37.92 -16.51
N ASN A 8 0.49 37.23 -16.85
CA ASN A 8 -0.16 36.25 -15.96
C ASN A 8 -0.01 34.79 -16.44
N ARG A 9 0.85 34.50 -17.43
CA ARG A 9 1.02 33.13 -17.96
C ARG A 9 1.54 32.16 -16.92
N ASN A 10 2.50 32.55 -16.08
CA ASN A 10 3.06 31.63 -15.10
C ASN A 10 2.12 31.39 -13.91
N TYR A 11 1.27 32.35 -13.54
CA TYR A 11 0.20 32.10 -12.56
C TYR A 11 -0.79 31.04 -13.05
N ALA A 12 -1.18 31.07 -14.34
CA ALA A 12 -2.02 30.04 -14.93
C ALA A 12 -1.36 28.65 -14.94
N LYS A 13 -0.04 28.58 -15.17
CA LYS A 13 0.74 27.32 -15.09
C LYS A 13 0.85 26.80 -13.67
N VAL A 14 1.13 27.67 -12.69
CA VAL A 14 1.15 27.31 -11.26
C VAL A 14 -0.21 26.73 -10.87
N LYS A 15 -1.30 27.41 -11.23
CA LYS A 15 -2.65 26.91 -10.99
C LYS A 15 -2.86 25.54 -11.62
N ALA A 16 -2.46 25.33 -12.87
CA ALA A 16 -2.60 24.04 -13.54
C ALA A 16 -1.82 22.91 -12.84
N VAL A 17 -0.59 23.17 -12.39
CA VAL A 17 0.22 22.17 -11.65
C VAL A 17 -0.37 21.89 -10.27
N VAL A 18 -0.89 22.90 -9.58
CA VAL A 18 -1.59 22.72 -8.30
C VAL A 18 -2.87 21.91 -8.48
N ASP A 19 -3.69 22.26 -9.47
CA ASP A 19 -4.94 21.55 -9.78
C ASP A 19 -4.64 20.07 -10.10
N GLU A 20 -3.66 19.79 -10.96
CA GLU A 20 -3.24 18.41 -11.29
C GLU A 20 -2.68 17.66 -10.07
N PHE A 21 -1.94 18.33 -9.18
CA PHE A 21 -1.47 17.69 -7.96
C PHE A 21 -2.63 17.33 -7.03
N ILE A 22 -3.62 18.21 -6.88
CA ILE A 22 -4.81 17.95 -6.06
C ILE A 22 -5.67 16.84 -6.69
N THR A 23 -6.21 17.07 -7.88
CA THR A 23 -7.20 16.18 -8.49
C THR A 23 -6.59 14.93 -9.10
N GLY A 24 -5.38 15.05 -9.65
CA GLY A 24 -4.66 13.95 -10.29
C GLY A 24 -3.98 13.02 -9.28
N THR A 25 -3.67 13.50 -8.07
CA THR A 25 -2.88 12.75 -7.07
C THR A 25 -3.52 12.68 -5.68
N LEU A 26 -3.68 13.81 -4.99
CA LEU A 26 -4.15 13.82 -3.59
C LEU A 26 -5.56 13.25 -3.43
N ASP A 27 -6.47 13.57 -4.35
CA ASP A 27 -7.84 13.07 -4.32
C ASP A 27 -7.89 11.53 -4.48
N LYS A 28 -7.05 10.96 -5.34
CA LYS A 28 -6.94 9.49 -5.51
C LYS A 28 -6.40 8.82 -4.25
N ILE A 29 -5.37 9.42 -3.63
CA ILE A 29 -4.82 8.91 -2.37
C ILE A 29 -5.89 8.97 -1.27
N ALA A 30 -6.61 10.09 -1.15
CA ALA A 30 -7.65 10.28 -0.15
C ALA A 30 -8.85 9.32 -0.35
N SER A 31 -9.33 9.20 -1.59
CA SER A 31 -10.40 8.28 -1.98
C SER A 31 -10.01 6.83 -1.70
N GLY A 32 -8.84 6.40 -2.18
CA GLY A 32 -8.31 5.06 -1.96
C GLY A 32 -8.12 4.75 -0.47
N ALA A 33 -7.60 5.70 0.32
CA ALA A 33 -7.42 5.54 1.76
C ALA A 33 -8.77 5.38 2.49
N LYS A 34 -9.76 6.22 2.15
CA LYS A 34 -11.12 6.12 2.72
C LYS A 34 -11.75 4.76 2.43
N LYS A 35 -11.56 4.24 1.20
CA LYS A 35 -12.07 2.94 0.78
C LYS A 35 -11.35 1.77 1.44
N ALA A 36 -10.03 1.85 1.58
CA ALA A 36 -9.26 0.83 2.31
C ALA A 36 -9.68 0.80 3.79
N ALA A 37 -9.85 1.97 4.40
CA ALA A 37 -10.29 2.10 5.79
C ALA A 37 -11.67 1.49 6.05
N SER A 38 -12.60 1.54 5.08
CA SER A 38 -13.91 0.86 5.24
C SER A 38 -13.81 -0.66 5.20
N GLY A 39 -12.67 -1.22 4.79
CA GLY A 39 -12.39 -2.65 4.93
C GLY A 39 -11.70 -3.00 6.25
N ALA A 40 -10.89 -2.11 6.81
CA ALA A 40 -10.16 -2.34 8.06
C ALA A 40 -11.03 -2.10 9.33
N THR A 41 -12.18 -2.76 9.42
CA THR A 41 -13.17 -2.55 10.50
C THR A 41 -13.14 -3.64 11.58
N GLY A 42 -12.15 -4.54 11.53
CA GLY A 42 -11.92 -5.53 12.59
C GLY A 42 -11.58 -4.86 13.92
N SER A 43 -11.96 -5.49 15.03
CA SER A 43 -11.59 -5.04 16.39
C SER A 43 -10.48 -5.90 17.00
N GLU A 44 -10.18 -7.01 16.33
CA GLU A 44 -9.17 -7.98 16.70
C GLU A 44 -7.76 -7.41 16.51
N ALA A 45 -6.84 -7.84 17.36
CA ALA A 45 -5.42 -7.56 17.17
C ALA A 45 -4.91 -8.24 15.88
N ILE A 46 -3.98 -7.57 15.19
CA ILE A 46 -3.27 -8.15 14.04
C ILE A 46 -2.56 -9.44 14.49
N GLY A 47 -2.83 -10.54 13.80
CA GLY A 47 -2.39 -11.88 14.20
C GLY A 47 -3.26 -12.46 15.33
N GLY A 48 -3.26 -11.80 16.49
CA GLY A 48 -4.19 -12.06 17.60
C GLY A 48 -4.12 -13.44 18.26
N ALA A 49 -3.16 -14.30 17.88
CA ALA A 49 -3.00 -15.64 18.43
C ALA A 49 -2.58 -15.59 19.91
N THR A 50 -3.14 -16.49 20.71
CA THR A 50 -2.81 -16.65 22.13
C THR A 50 -2.11 -17.99 22.38
N ASN A 51 -1.57 -18.18 23.59
CA ASN A 51 -0.92 -19.43 23.99
C ASN A 51 -1.87 -20.64 24.01
N SER A 52 -3.18 -20.42 24.02
CA SER A 52 -4.20 -21.46 23.84
C SER A 52 -4.37 -21.92 22.38
N GLY A 53 -3.61 -21.32 21.45
CA GLY A 53 -3.78 -21.49 20.01
C GLY A 53 -5.01 -20.77 19.48
N GLN A 54 -5.18 -20.77 18.16
CA GLN A 54 -6.39 -20.29 17.49
C GLN A 54 -6.56 -20.96 16.15
N ASP A 55 -7.80 -21.20 15.75
CA ASP A 55 -8.11 -21.67 14.40
C ASP A 55 -8.01 -20.51 13.40
N ALA A 56 -7.72 -20.82 12.14
CA ALA A 56 -7.88 -19.82 11.09
C ALA A 56 -9.36 -19.46 10.93
N VAL A 57 -9.62 -18.18 10.67
CA VAL A 57 -10.95 -17.64 10.36
C VAL A 57 -10.86 -16.84 9.09
N ALA A 58 -11.71 -17.15 8.10
CA ALA A 58 -11.77 -16.44 6.83
C ALA A 58 -11.93 -14.94 7.07
N ALA A 59 -11.18 -14.12 6.34
CA ALA A 59 -11.48 -12.69 6.36
C ALA A 59 -12.78 -12.42 5.60
N ASP A 60 -13.58 -11.48 6.10
CA ASP A 60 -14.80 -11.05 5.43
C ASP A 60 -14.48 -10.56 4.01
N ALA A 61 -15.17 -11.14 3.02
CA ALA A 61 -14.91 -10.87 1.61
C ALA A 61 -15.15 -9.39 1.24
N THR A 62 -16.15 -8.75 1.85
CA THR A 62 -16.47 -7.33 1.60
C THR A 62 -15.35 -6.42 2.10
N SER A 63 -14.82 -6.74 3.29
CA SER A 63 -13.67 -6.09 3.90
C SER A 63 -12.40 -6.25 3.04
N VAL A 64 -12.09 -7.49 2.61
CA VAL A 64 -10.96 -7.78 1.71
C VAL A 64 -11.09 -6.98 0.41
N ASN A 65 -12.26 -6.98 -0.22
CA ASN A 65 -12.47 -6.26 -1.48
C ASN A 65 -12.33 -4.74 -1.31
N SER A 66 -12.75 -4.19 -0.16
CA SER A 66 -12.59 -2.76 0.14
C SER A 66 -11.12 -2.37 0.29
N LEU A 67 -10.34 -3.19 1.02
CA LEU A 67 -8.88 -3.04 1.15
C LEU A 67 -8.19 -3.12 -0.21
N VAL A 68 -8.48 -4.16 -1.01
CA VAL A 68 -7.90 -4.36 -2.34
C VAL A 68 -8.19 -3.16 -3.24
N LYS A 69 -9.45 -2.71 -3.32
CA LYS A 69 -9.85 -1.57 -4.16
C LYS A 69 -9.17 -0.27 -3.71
N GLY A 70 -9.16 0.00 -2.41
CA GLY A 70 -8.56 1.21 -1.86
C GLY A 70 -7.04 1.25 -2.05
N ILE A 71 -6.35 0.14 -1.74
CA ILE A 71 -4.90 0.02 -1.94
C ILE A 71 -4.55 0.12 -3.42
N LYS A 72 -5.33 -0.50 -4.32
CA LYS A 72 -5.13 -0.40 -5.77
C LYS A 72 -5.17 1.04 -6.28
N GLU A 73 -6.10 1.84 -5.77
CA GLU A 73 -6.23 3.25 -6.15
C GLU A 73 -5.02 4.07 -5.67
N ILE A 74 -4.57 3.86 -4.43
CA ILE A 74 -3.36 4.52 -3.91
C ILE A 74 -2.13 4.08 -4.69
N VAL A 75 -1.96 2.78 -4.93
CA VAL A 75 -0.82 2.21 -5.68
C VAL A 75 -0.73 2.82 -7.08
N GLY A 76 -1.85 3.05 -7.75
CA GLY A 76 -1.89 3.73 -9.04
C GLY A 76 -1.42 5.19 -9.00
N ALA A 77 -1.46 5.83 -7.83
CA ALA A 77 -0.97 7.19 -7.63
C ALA A 77 0.49 7.24 -7.13
N VAL A 78 0.93 6.24 -6.36
CA VAL A 78 2.21 6.32 -5.62
C VAL A 78 3.33 5.41 -6.12
N LEU A 79 3.02 4.34 -6.85
CA LEU A 79 4.04 3.46 -7.43
C LEU A 79 4.19 3.72 -8.93
N LYS A 80 5.44 3.80 -9.39
CA LYS A 80 5.75 3.98 -10.82
C LYS A 80 5.46 2.72 -11.61
N GLU A 81 5.21 2.86 -12.91
CA GLU A 81 5.10 1.72 -13.80
C GLU A 81 6.39 0.86 -13.75
N GLY A 82 6.24 -0.46 -13.62
CA GLY A 82 7.36 -1.38 -13.44
C GLY A 82 7.97 -1.42 -12.03
N GLU A 83 7.53 -0.58 -11.10
CA GLU A 83 7.93 -0.66 -9.70
C GLU A 83 7.21 -1.80 -8.98
N GLY A 84 8.00 -2.75 -8.47
CA GLY A 84 7.52 -3.99 -7.86
C GLY A 84 7.04 -5.02 -8.89
N ASN A 85 7.01 -6.28 -8.47
CA ASN A 85 6.56 -7.42 -9.27
C ASN A 85 5.63 -8.31 -8.43
N LEU A 86 4.36 -8.42 -8.84
CA LEU A 86 3.39 -9.26 -8.16
C LEU A 86 3.74 -10.76 -8.19
N GLU A 87 4.52 -11.20 -9.17
CA GLU A 87 4.97 -12.59 -9.33
C GLU A 87 6.32 -12.85 -8.64
N ALA A 88 6.83 -11.89 -7.86
CA ALA A 88 8.11 -12.04 -7.19
C ALA A 88 8.10 -13.27 -6.27
N SER A 89 9.04 -14.17 -6.51
CA SER A 89 9.25 -15.35 -5.67
C SER A 89 10.70 -15.78 -5.68
N LYS A 90 11.23 -16.12 -4.50
CA LYS A 90 12.62 -16.52 -4.26
C LYS A 90 12.76 -17.67 -3.26
N THR A 91 11.78 -17.91 -2.39
CA THR A 91 11.85 -19.01 -1.40
C THR A 91 11.72 -20.37 -2.09
N ALA A 92 11.94 -21.46 -1.35
CA ALA A 92 11.76 -22.81 -1.91
C ALA A 92 10.26 -23.13 -2.12
N GLU A 93 9.96 -24.02 -3.07
CA GLU A 93 8.59 -24.43 -3.40
C GLU A 93 7.88 -25.06 -2.19
N ASN A 94 8.57 -25.98 -1.50
CA ASN A 94 8.03 -26.69 -0.34
C ASN A 94 7.76 -25.77 0.85
N GLU A 95 8.58 -24.73 1.04
CA GLU A 95 8.34 -23.70 2.06
C GLU A 95 7.02 -22.98 1.78
N LYS A 96 6.81 -22.51 0.55
CA LYS A 96 5.57 -21.85 0.14
C LYS A 96 4.33 -22.73 0.29
N LYS A 97 4.42 -24.00 -0.13
CA LYS A 97 3.33 -24.98 0.04
C LYS A 97 2.93 -25.09 1.49
N SER A 98 3.91 -25.25 2.38
CA SER A 98 3.67 -25.47 3.80
C SER A 98 2.91 -24.33 4.48
N ILE A 99 3.00 -23.09 3.97
CA ILE A 99 2.29 -21.91 4.51
C ILE A 99 0.77 -22.09 4.47
N GLY A 100 0.24 -22.92 3.57
CA GLY A 100 -1.20 -23.21 3.50
C GLY A 100 -1.77 -23.73 4.82
N LYS A 101 -0.94 -24.35 5.66
CA LYS A 101 -1.33 -24.82 7.00
C LYS A 101 -1.68 -23.68 7.95
N LEU A 102 -1.19 -22.46 7.71
CA LEU A 102 -1.64 -21.28 8.48
C LEU A 102 -3.12 -20.94 8.25
N PHE A 103 -3.78 -21.57 7.28
CA PHE A 103 -5.22 -21.44 7.01
C PHE A 103 -6.02 -22.64 7.54
N GLY A 104 -5.44 -23.45 8.43
CA GLY A 104 -6.03 -24.66 8.99
C GLY A 104 -6.49 -24.55 10.45
N GLU A 105 -6.29 -25.63 11.19
CA GLU A 105 -6.77 -25.79 12.57
C GLU A 105 -5.65 -25.72 13.60
N LYS A 106 -5.94 -25.20 14.80
CA LYS A 106 -4.95 -25.10 15.89
C LYS A 106 -4.45 -26.43 16.44
N SER A 107 -5.11 -27.53 16.11
CA SER A 107 -4.79 -28.88 16.58
C SER A 107 -3.62 -29.50 15.79
N SER A 108 -3.57 -29.28 14.49
CA SER A 108 -2.63 -29.90 13.54
C SER A 108 -1.71 -28.92 12.84
N ASP A 109 -2.09 -27.65 12.76
CA ASP A 109 -1.47 -26.66 11.90
C ASP A 109 -1.04 -25.41 12.67
N GLY A 110 -0.50 -24.41 11.95
CA GLY A 110 -0.12 -23.14 12.58
C GLY A 110 1.13 -23.22 13.45
N THR A 111 2.08 -24.09 13.09
CA THR A 111 3.31 -24.28 13.87
C THR A 111 4.34 -23.17 13.62
N GLU A 112 5.35 -23.08 14.51
CA GLU A 112 6.51 -22.20 14.35
C GLU A 112 7.17 -22.37 12.97
N GLN A 113 7.24 -23.59 12.44
CA GLN A 113 7.86 -23.86 11.13
C GLN A 113 7.07 -23.23 9.97
N GLN A 114 5.74 -23.26 10.01
CA GLN A 114 4.92 -22.64 8.96
C GLN A 114 4.93 -21.12 9.07
N ALA A 115 4.94 -20.58 10.29
CA ALA A 115 5.14 -19.15 10.53
C ALA A 115 6.53 -18.66 10.08
N ALA A 116 7.57 -19.48 10.25
CA ALA A 116 8.91 -19.20 9.75
C ALA A 116 8.95 -19.19 8.22
N ALA A 117 8.30 -20.15 7.55
CA ALA A 117 8.18 -20.17 6.09
C ALA A 117 7.43 -18.93 5.56
N ALA A 118 6.36 -18.51 6.24
CA ALA A 118 5.65 -17.27 5.94
C ALA A 118 6.56 -16.04 6.10
N SER A 119 7.29 -15.96 7.21
CA SER A 119 8.23 -14.89 7.47
C SER A 119 9.35 -14.82 6.43
N ALA A 120 9.87 -15.98 5.98
CA ALA A 120 10.85 -16.06 4.91
C ALA A 120 10.28 -15.52 3.58
N SER A 121 9.04 -15.88 3.23
CA SER A 121 8.35 -15.37 2.04
C SER A 121 8.17 -13.86 2.09
N ILE A 122 7.72 -13.33 3.23
CA ILE A 122 7.58 -11.88 3.48
C ILE A 122 8.93 -11.17 3.40
N GLY A 123 9.99 -11.78 3.94
CA GLY A 123 11.36 -11.25 3.91
C GLY A 123 11.98 -11.24 2.51
N ALA A 124 11.62 -12.21 1.66
CA ALA A 124 12.19 -12.40 0.32
C ALA A 124 11.76 -11.34 -0.71
N VAL A 125 10.59 -10.71 -0.51
CA VAL A 125 10.00 -9.74 -1.44
C VAL A 125 10.10 -8.31 -0.91
N SER A 126 9.97 -7.31 -1.78
CA SER A 126 9.86 -5.91 -1.37
C SER A 126 8.42 -5.56 -0.97
N GLY A 127 8.22 -4.45 -0.27
CA GLY A 127 6.85 -3.98 -0.01
C GLY A 127 6.13 -3.53 -1.28
N ALA A 128 6.86 -3.08 -2.31
CA ALA A 128 6.27 -2.76 -3.62
C ALA A 128 5.73 -4.02 -4.32
N ASP A 129 6.44 -5.16 -4.22
CA ASP A 129 5.95 -6.45 -4.72
C ASP A 129 4.65 -6.86 -4.02
N ILE A 130 4.58 -6.70 -2.68
CA ILE A 130 3.38 -6.97 -1.89
C ILE A 130 2.22 -6.06 -2.30
N LEU A 131 2.47 -4.76 -2.43
CA LEU A 131 1.45 -3.79 -2.88
C LEU A 131 0.96 -4.09 -4.30
N ARG A 132 1.85 -4.51 -5.21
CA ARG A 132 1.48 -4.96 -6.56
C ARG A 132 0.63 -6.22 -6.54
N ALA A 133 0.96 -7.19 -5.69
CA ALA A 133 0.15 -8.40 -5.53
C ALA A 133 -1.26 -8.09 -4.98
N ILE A 134 -1.37 -7.18 -4.02
CA ILE A 134 -2.67 -6.72 -3.50
C ILE A 134 -3.45 -5.97 -4.59
N ALA A 135 -2.83 -4.98 -5.25
CA ALA A 135 -3.47 -4.16 -6.27
C ALA A 135 -3.86 -4.94 -7.54
N GLY A 136 -3.11 -6.01 -7.85
CA GLY A 136 -3.35 -6.94 -8.95
C GLY A 136 -4.41 -8.00 -8.64
N SER A 137 -4.86 -8.11 -7.39
CA SER A 137 -5.87 -9.10 -7.01
C SER A 137 -7.25 -8.75 -7.57
N GLY A 138 -7.99 -9.79 -7.97
CA GLY A 138 -9.41 -9.69 -8.29
C GLY A 138 -10.26 -9.54 -7.03
N GLU A 139 -11.57 -9.37 -7.23
CA GLU A 139 -12.53 -9.43 -6.13
C GLU A 139 -12.78 -10.89 -5.73
N THR A 140 -12.98 -11.12 -4.44
CA THR A 140 -13.41 -12.42 -3.91
C THR A 140 -14.86 -12.33 -3.43
N ALA A 141 -15.68 -13.33 -3.77
CA ALA A 141 -17.10 -13.39 -3.40
C ALA A 141 -17.44 -14.59 -2.50
N SER A 142 -16.45 -15.42 -2.19
CA SER A 142 -16.61 -16.68 -1.46
C SER A 142 -15.41 -16.90 -0.55
N GLU A 143 -15.49 -17.95 0.29
CA GLU A 143 -14.34 -18.48 1.01
C GLU A 143 -13.74 -19.65 0.22
N PRO A 144 -12.82 -19.41 -0.74
CA PRO A 144 -12.25 -20.49 -1.55
C PRO A 144 -11.44 -21.46 -0.67
N GLU A 145 -11.22 -22.66 -1.18
CA GLU A 145 -10.17 -23.52 -0.65
C GLU A 145 -8.81 -22.88 -0.88
N ILE A 146 -7.90 -22.94 0.09
CA ILE A 146 -6.58 -22.32 -0.04
C ILE A 146 -5.78 -22.89 -1.22
N GLU A 147 -6.02 -24.16 -1.59
CA GLU A 147 -5.40 -24.83 -2.74
C GLU A 147 -5.90 -24.27 -4.10
N LYS A 148 -7.07 -23.62 -4.11
CA LYS A 148 -7.71 -23.04 -5.30
C LYS A 148 -7.51 -21.53 -5.42
N ALA A 149 -6.95 -20.89 -4.40
CA ALA A 149 -6.64 -19.47 -4.43
C ALA A 149 -5.62 -19.16 -5.54
N LYS A 150 -5.80 -18.03 -6.20
CA LYS A 150 -4.97 -17.56 -7.32
C LYS A 150 -4.32 -16.20 -7.06
N ASN A 151 -4.81 -15.47 -6.08
CA ASN A 151 -4.38 -14.10 -5.79
C ASN A 151 -4.46 -13.80 -4.28
N ALA A 152 -3.95 -12.64 -3.88
CA ALA A 152 -3.85 -12.28 -2.46
C ALA A 152 -5.22 -12.13 -1.79
N ALA A 153 -6.23 -11.63 -2.51
CA ALA A 153 -7.59 -11.51 -1.99
C ALA A 153 -8.22 -12.88 -1.69
N GLU A 154 -8.04 -13.84 -2.59
CA GLU A 154 -8.52 -15.22 -2.40
C GLU A 154 -7.78 -15.95 -1.29
N ILE A 155 -6.47 -15.74 -1.13
CA ILE A 155 -5.72 -16.23 0.04
C ILE A 155 -6.32 -15.64 1.32
N ALA A 156 -6.56 -14.33 1.35
CA ALA A 156 -7.10 -13.66 2.52
C ALA A 156 -8.52 -14.12 2.88
N ALA A 157 -9.36 -14.46 1.89
CA ALA A 157 -10.70 -14.97 2.12
C ALA A 157 -10.78 -16.50 2.27
N ALA A 158 -9.67 -17.23 2.14
CA ALA A 158 -9.69 -18.69 2.14
C ALA A 158 -10.32 -19.27 3.41
N LYS A 159 -11.20 -20.28 3.25
CA LYS A 159 -11.87 -20.95 4.37
C LYS A 159 -10.87 -21.75 5.19
N LYS A 160 -11.26 -22.08 6.43
CA LYS A 160 -10.48 -22.92 7.33
C LYS A 160 -10.41 -24.36 6.81
N GLU A 161 -9.21 -24.89 6.55
CA GLU A 161 -9.00 -26.29 6.16
C GLU A 161 -7.69 -26.86 6.70
N ALA A 162 -7.80 -27.96 7.45
CA ALA A 162 -6.63 -28.61 8.06
C ALA A 162 -5.66 -29.16 7.01
N SER A 163 -4.36 -28.99 7.27
CA SER A 163 -3.26 -29.61 6.52
C SER A 163 -3.23 -29.32 5.01
N LYS A 164 -3.78 -28.18 4.58
CA LYS A 164 -3.75 -27.75 3.17
C LYS A 164 -2.47 -27.02 2.80
N GLU A 165 -2.20 -26.96 1.50
CA GLU A 165 -1.04 -26.28 0.93
C GLU A 165 -1.45 -25.11 0.04
N ILE A 166 -0.56 -24.14 -0.14
CA ILE A 166 -0.69 -23.14 -1.22
C ILE A 166 -0.15 -23.75 -2.50
N LYS A 167 -0.91 -23.65 -3.60
CA LYS A 167 -0.60 -24.25 -4.91
C LYS A 167 -0.81 -23.23 -6.04
N ASN A 168 -0.40 -23.63 -7.24
CA ASN A 168 -0.69 -22.95 -8.50
C ASN A 168 -0.22 -21.48 -8.53
N GLU A 169 -1.04 -20.58 -9.07
CA GLU A 169 -0.72 -19.16 -9.27
C GLU A 169 -0.50 -18.42 -7.94
N ALA A 170 -1.18 -18.82 -6.86
CA ALA A 170 -0.99 -18.23 -5.54
C ALA A 170 0.38 -18.53 -4.92
N GLN A 171 1.15 -19.47 -5.47
CA GLN A 171 2.42 -19.93 -4.91
C GLN A 171 3.60 -18.99 -5.23
N LYS A 172 3.41 -17.69 -5.03
CA LYS A 172 4.42 -16.63 -5.17
C LYS A 172 4.58 -15.91 -3.85
N ASP A 173 5.82 -15.58 -3.48
CA ASP A 173 6.10 -14.95 -2.18
C ASP A 173 5.37 -13.62 -2.01
N ALA A 174 5.26 -12.81 -3.08
CA ALA A 174 4.54 -11.54 -3.05
C ALA A 174 3.03 -11.73 -2.87
N ILE A 175 2.44 -12.71 -3.56
CA ILE A 175 1.01 -13.05 -3.43
C ILE A 175 0.70 -13.59 -2.04
N ILE A 176 1.55 -14.48 -1.52
CA ILE A 176 1.41 -15.05 -0.17
C ILE A 176 1.53 -13.94 0.89
N ALA A 177 2.56 -13.09 0.80
CA ALA A 177 2.74 -11.98 1.73
C ALA A 177 1.59 -10.97 1.65
N GLY A 178 1.09 -10.66 0.45
CA GLY A 178 -0.10 -9.83 0.25
C GLY A 178 -1.36 -10.45 0.85
N GLY A 179 -1.54 -11.76 0.69
CA GLY A 179 -2.67 -12.49 1.26
C GLY A 179 -2.64 -12.53 2.78
N ILE A 180 -1.46 -12.73 3.38
CA ILE A 180 -1.27 -12.66 4.84
C ILE A 180 -1.54 -11.24 5.36
N ALA A 181 -1.03 -10.21 4.67
CA ALA A 181 -1.28 -8.82 5.03
C ALA A 181 -2.78 -8.49 4.99
N LEU A 182 -3.46 -8.86 3.89
CA LEU A 182 -4.91 -8.66 3.76
C LEU A 182 -5.68 -9.44 4.84
N ARG A 183 -5.32 -10.70 5.11
CA ARG A 183 -5.94 -11.50 6.18
C ARG A 183 -5.83 -10.81 7.53
N GLY A 184 -4.67 -10.24 7.84
CA GLY A 184 -4.44 -9.57 9.12
C GLY A 184 -5.11 -8.19 9.26
N MET A 185 -5.35 -7.48 8.14
CA MET A 185 -6.00 -6.17 8.14
C MET A 185 -7.53 -6.26 8.01
N ALA A 186 -8.02 -7.27 7.31
CA ALA A 186 -9.43 -7.43 7.03
C ALA A 186 -10.20 -7.92 8.26
N LYS A 187 -11.49 -7.59 8.30
CA LYS A 187 -12.41 -7.98 9.35
C LYS A 187 -12.44 -9.51 9.48
N ASP A 188 -12.46 -9.98 10.73
CA ASP A 188 -12.54 -11.39 11.15
C ASP A 188 -11.33 -12.28 10.78
N GLY A 189 -10.42 -11.81 9.92
CA GLY A 189 -9.32 -12.60 9.38
C GLY A 189 -8.30 -13.04 10.44
N LYS A 190 -8.10 -14.35 10.57
CA LYS A 190 -7.12 -14.97 11.47
C LYS A 190 -6.36 -16.09 10.78
N LEU A 191 -5.11 -16.26 11.18
CA LEU A 191 -4.30 -17.43 10.84
C LEU A 191 -4.29 -18.42 12.01
N ALA A 192 -4.18 -19.70 11.68
CA ALA A 192 -4.03 -20.76 12.65
C ALA A 192 -2.72 -20.62 13.42
N ALA A 193 -2.79 -20.86 14.73
CA ALA A 193 -1.63 -21.00 15.60
C ALA A 193 -1.83 -22.23 16.49
N LYS A 194 -0.82 -23.10 16.54
CA LYS A 194 -0.94 -24.37 17.26
C LYS A 194 -1.15 -24.16 18.76
N ALA A 195 -2.07 -24.92 19.33
CA ALA A 195 -2.35 -24.91 20.76
C ALA A 195 -1.21 -25.55 21.56
N SER A 196 -1.03 -25.12 22.81
CA SER A 196 -0.03 -25.65 23.75
C SER A 196 1.42 -25.54 23.28
N GLU A 197 1.69 -24.61 22.35
CA GLU A 197 3.01 -24.27 21.84
C GLU A 197 3.15 -22.75 21.75
N GLU A 198 3.55 -22.09 22.84
CA GLU A 198 3.63 -20.62 22.93
C GLU A 198 4.44 -19.97 21.78
N LYS A 199 5.51 -20.65 21.33
CA LYS A 199 6.32 -20.20 20.20
C LYS A 199 5.52 -20.05 18.91
N SER A 200 4.53 -20.92 18.67
CA SER A 200 3.68 -20.87 17.48
C SER A 200 2.83 -19.61 17.45
N ALA A 201 2.19 -19.23 18.56
CA ALA A 201 1.40 -18.01 18.64
C ALA A 201 2.24 -16.76 18.35
N ASN A 202 3.42 -16.66 18.99
CA ASN A 202 4.32 -15.53 18.79
C ASN A 202 4.88 -15.47 17.36
N ALA A 203 5.24 -16.61 16.77
CA ALA A 203 5.76 -16.67 15.40
C ALA A 203 4.68 -16.29 14.38
N VAL A 204 3.44 -16.78 14.53
CA VAL A 204 2.32 -16.43 13.64
C VAL A 204 2.00 -14.94 13.77
N ASN A 205 1.89 -14.40 14.98
CA ASN A 205 1.66 -12.97 15.21
C ASN A 205 2.77 -12.12 14.58
N GLY A 206 4.03 -12.54 14.73
CA GLY A 206 5.19 -11.88 14.12
C GLY A 206 5.14 -11.89 12.59
N ALA A 207 4.75 -13.01 11.96
CA ALA A 207 4.61 -13.11 10.52
C ALA A 207 3.51 -12.17 9.99
N VAL A 208 2.32 -12.18 10.63
CA VAL A 208 1.22 -11.29 10.22
C VAL A 208 1.59 -9.82 10.41
N ALA A 209 2.14 -9.46 11.59
CA ALA A 209 2.56 -8.09 11.87
C ALA A 209 3.65 -7.61 10.89
N SER A 210 4.59 -8.48 10.51
CA SER A 210 5.62 -8.18 9.52
C SER A 210 5.01 -7.92 8.13
N ALA A 211 4.07 -8.75 7.67
CA ALA A 211 3.40 -8.56 6.39
C ALA A 211 2.61 -7.24 6.35
N VAL A 212 1.80 -6.97 7.38
CA VAL A 212 1.00 -5.75 7.48
C VAL A 212 1.92 -4.53 7.60
N GLY A 213 2.89 -4.58 8.51
CA GLY A 213 3.83 -3.48 8.76
C GLY A 213 4.64 -3.12 7.51
N LYS A 214 5.10 -4.11 6.75
CA LYS A 214 5.83 -3.89 5.49
C LYS A 214 4.93 -3.27 4.41
N THR A 215 3.70 -3.77 4.28
CA THR A 215 2.70 -3.22 3.34
C THR A 215 2.41 -1.74 3.63
N LEU A 216 2.07 -1.43 4.89
CA LEU A 216 1.73 -0.07 5.30
C LEU A 216 2.93 0.87 5.25
N SER A 217 4.12 0.41 5.66
CA SER A 217 5.33 1.23 5.62
C SER A 217 5.68 1.65 4.19
N THR A 218 5.61 0.73 3.23
CA THR A 218 5.84 1.07 1.82
C THR A 218 4.76 2.00 1.27
N LEU A 219 3.49 1.80 1.64
CA LEU A 219 2.42 2.70 1.24
C LEU A 219 2.62 4.12 1.77
N ILE A 220 3.02 4.26 3.05
CA ILE A 220 3.33 5.55 3.68
C ILE A 220 4.50 6.24 2.98
N ILE A 221 5.57 5.51 2.67
CA ILE A 221 6.73 6.06 1.96
C ILE A 221 6.33 6.52 0.57
N GLY A 222 5.62 5.68 -0.19
CA GLY A 222 5.14 6.05 -1.53
C GLY A 222 4.27 7.30 -1.53
N ILE A 223 3.35 7.43 -0.56
CA ILE A 223 2.54 8.64 -0.40
C ILE A 223 3.42 9.86 -0.11
N ARG A 224 4.39 9.76 0.82
CA ARG A 224 5.30 10.87 1.15
C ARG A 224 6.13 11.29 -0.05
N ASP A 225 6.76 10.35 -0.73
CA ASP A 225 7.61 10.63 -1.91
C ASP A 225 6.79 11.30 -3.03
N THR A 226 5.54 10.86 -3.20
CA THR A 226 4.60 11.43 -4.17
C THR A 226 4.21 12.86 -3.81
N VAL A 227 3.90 13.11 -2.53
CA VAL A 227 3.57 14.45 -2.02
C VAL A 227 4.77 15.39 -2.16
N ASP A 228 5.95 14.96 -1.73
CA ASP A 228 7.18 15.74 -1.81
C ASP A 228 7.54 16.09 -3.26
N SER A 229 7.40 15.12 -4.17
CA SER A 229 7.60 15.34 -5.60
C SER A 229 6.61 16.35 -6.19
N GLY A 230 5.34 16.29 -5.79
CA GLY A 230 4.32 17.25 -6.20
C GLY A 230 4.59 18.66 -5.69
N LEU A 231 4.92 18.80 -4.40
CA LEU A 231 5.28 20.08 -3.79
C LEU A 231 6.54 20.68 -4.41
N LYS A 232 7.53 19.85 -4.77
CA LYS A 232 8.74 20.30 -5.46
C LYS A 232 8.42 20.90 -6.84
N LYS A 233 7.56 20.25 -7.63
CA LYS A 233 7.10 20.77 -8.92
C LYS A 233 6.37 22.11 -8.78
N ILE A 234 5.49 22.23 -7.79
CA ILE A 234 4.79 23.49 -7.50
C ILE A 234 5.79 24.60 -7.14
N LYS A 235 6.79 24.29 -6.30
CA LYS A 235 7.84 25.23 -5.93
C LYS A 235 8.66 25.69 -7.13
N GLU A 236 8.99 24.79 -8.04
CA GLU A 236 9.71 25.11 -9.29
C GLU A 236 8.90 26.06 -10.18
N GLU A 237 7.60 25.81 -10.37
CA GLU A 237 6.74 26.72 -11.15
C GLU A 237 6.53 28.08 -10.45
N LEU A 238 6.38 28.10 -9.13
CA LEU A 238 6.29 29.34 -8.35
C LEU A 238 7.58 30.16 -8.44
N GLY A 239 8.74 29.51 -8.54
CA GLY A 239 10.02 30.18 -8.74
C GLY A 239 10.05 31.00 -10.04
N LYS A 240 9.44 30.48 -11.12
CA LYS A 240 9.38 31.16 -12.43
C LYS A 240 8.48 32.40 -12.40
N VAL A 241 7.40 32.38 -11.62
CA VAL A 241 6.56 33.58 -11.39
C VAL A 241 7.39 34.69 -10.73
N LYS A 242 8.16 34.36 -9.68
CA LYS A 242 9.00 35.34 -8.98
C LYS A 242 10.08 35.96 -9.87
N GLU A 243 10.60 35.20 -10.83
CA GLU A 243 11.57 35.72 -11.80
C GLU A 243 10.90 36.66 -12.82
N GLU A 244 9.68 36.35 -13.29
CA GLU A 244 8.91 37.26 -14.15
C GLU A 244 8.57 38.57 -13.42
N ASP A 245 8.02 38.50 -12.20
CA ASP A 245 7.68 39.69 -11.40
C ASP A 245 8.92 40.58 -11.17
N ARG A 246 10.09 39.98 -10.96
CA ARG A 246 11.36 40.71 -10.79
C ARG A 246 11.84 41.39 -12.08
N VAL A 247 11.64 40.78 -13.24
CA VAL A 247 12.00 41.39 -14.53
C VAL A 247 11.08 42.56 -14.85
N GLU A 248 9.79 42.48 -14.49
CA GLU A 248 8.85 43.60 -14.64
C GLU A 248 9.19 44.80 -13.76
N GLU A 249 9.56 44.57 -12.49
CA GLU A 249 9.94 45.65 -11.56
C GLU A 249 11.21 46.40 -12.04
N VAL A 250 12.17 45.69 -12.65
CA VAL A 250 13.41 46.28 -13.18
C VAL A 250 13.22 46.90 -14.57
N GLY A 251 12.24 46.41 -15.34
CA GLY A 251 11.93 46.83 -16.70
C GLY A 251 11.04 48.08 -16.80
N ASN A 252 10.52 48.62 -15.70
CA ASN A 252 9.70 49.83 -15.69
C ASN A 252 10.55 51.09 -15.48
N PRO A 253 10.97 51.83 -16.54
CA PRO A 253 11.86 52.98 -16.42
C PRO A 253 11.27 54.16 -15.63
N ALA A 254 9.95 54.18 -15.38
CA ALA A 254 9.27 55.25 -14.65
C ALA A 254 9.50 55.19 -13.12
N GLU A 255 9.72 54.02 -12.53
CA GLU A 255 10.02 53.89 -11.09
C GLU A 255 11.53 54.01 -10.79
N ALA A 256 12.39 53.65 -11.76
CA ALA A 256 13.82 53.85 -11.66
C ALA A 256 14.19 55.35 -11.59
N THR A 257 13.45 56.22 -12.30
CA THR A 257 13.66 57.68 -12.25
C THR A 257 13.15 58.33 -10.96
N ALA A 258 12.09 57.79 -10.34
CA ALA A 258 11.57 58.28 -9.07
C ALA A 258 12.54 58.01 -7.89
N ARG A 259 13.28 56.89 -7.90
CA ARG A 259 14.28 56.59 -6.86
C ARG A 259 15.59 57.39 -7.02
N ALA A 260 15.93 57.83 -8.23
CA ALA A 260 17.11 58.67 -8.47
C ALA A 260 16.90 60.12 -8.00
N SER A 261 15.68 60.66 -8.13
CA SER A 261 15.37 62.06 -7.81
C SER A 261 15.07 62.34 -6.32
N VAL A 262 14.92 61.30 -5.48
CA VAL A 262 14.81 61.45 -4.01
C VAL A 262 16.18 61.49 -3.32
N LYS A 263 17.27 61.11 -4.00
CA LYS A 263 18.65 61.15 -3.46
C LYS A 263 19.37 62.49 -3.69
N GLU A 264 18.76 63.44 -4.39
CA GLU A 264 19.36 64.73 -4.77
C GLU A 264 18.66 65.96 -4.14
N LYS A 265 18.01 65.79 -2.97
CA LYS A 265 17.57 66.90 -2.13
C LYS A 265 18.06 66.78 -0.70
#